data_AF-A0A973AHA0-F1
#
_entry.id   AF-A0A973AHA0-F1
#
_cell.length_a   1.000
_cell.length_b   1.000
_cell.length_c   1.000
_cell.angle_alpha   90.00
_cell.angle_beta   90.00
_cell.angle_gamma   90.00
#
_symmetry.space_group_name_H-M   'P 1'
#
loop_
_entity.id
_entity.type
_entity.pdbx_description
1 polymer ?
#
loop_
_entity_poly.entity_id
_entity_poly.type
_entity_poly.pdbx_seq_one_letter_code
_entity_poly.pdbx_strand_id
1 'polypeptide(L)'
;IDALLAEDTSDPNFFYQAQRALLDAGQAERAATMIDTYLLRSVDQQGLAMMRLRQACAEGRTKDADKIFENIDPDSTSRWLFLKTLARDDEAREFLRQYDTPEYLFILSGFLSYRAFDPRDYPLLWKTLQAQGIKRASARPQTFTCKH
;
A
#
# COMPACT_ATOMS: atom_id res chain seq x y z
N ILE A 1 7.72 -18.69 -9.17
CA ILE A 1 8.34 -17.88 -8.10
C ILE A 1 9.69 -18.48 -7.75
N ASP A 2 9.76 -19.75 -7.35
CA ASP A 2 11.01 -20.37 -6.88
C ASP A 2 12.19 -20.30 -7.87
N ALA A 3 11.95 -20.47 -9.18
CA ALA A 3 12.99 -20.30 -10.20
C ALA A 3 13.50 -18.84 -10.34
N LEU A 4 12.61 -17.85 -10.20
CA LEU A 4 12.98 -16.42 -10.23
C LEU A 4 13.72 -16.01 -8.95
N LEU A 5 13.37 -16.61 -7.81
CA LEU A 5 14.07 -16.38 -6.54
C LEU A 5 15.52 -16.89 -6.55
N ALA A 6 15.84 -17.85 -7.42
CA ALA A 6 17.18 -18.42 -7.56
C ALA A 6 18.11 -17.59 -8.46
N GLU A 7 17.57 -16.62 -9.22
CA GLU A 7 18.37 -15.74 -10.07
C GLU A 7 18.83 -14.48 -9.31
N ASP A 8 20.15 -14.32 -9.18
CA ASP A 8 20.80 -13.21 -8.45
C ASP A 8 20.62 -11.83 -9.12
N THR A 9 20.04 -11.80 -10.33
CA THR A 9 19.77 -10.60 -11.13
C THR A 9 18.40 -9.98 -10.88
N SER A 10 17.60 -10.53 -9.96
CA SER A 10 16.23 -10.09 -9.73
C SER A 10 16.16 -8.67 -9.14
N ASP A 11 15.44 -7.77 -9.83
CA ASP A 11 15.13 -6.40 -9.40
C ASP A 11 14.50 -6.40 -7.98
N PRO A 12 14.93 -5.55 -7.03
CA PRO A 12 14.25 -5.37 -5.74
C PRO A 12 12.73 -5.24 -5.81
N ASN A 13 12.19 -4.61 -6.87
CA ASN A 13 10.75 -4.51 -7.08
C ASN A 13 10.09 -5.89 -7.22
N PHE A 14 10.79 -6.88 -7.79
CA PHE A 14 10.29 -8.25 -7.86
C PHE A 14 10.01 -8.79 -6.45
N PHE A 15 10.96 -8.70 -5.53
CA PHE A 15 10.78 -9.18 -4.15
C PHE A 15 9.68 -8.40 -3.42
N TYR A 16 9.59 -7.09 -3.64
CA TYR A 16 8.51 -6.27 -3.09
C TYR A 16 7.13 -6.73 -3.55
N GLN A 17 6.95 -6.96 -4.86
CA GLN A 17 5.67 -7.40 -5.42
C GLN A 17 5.37 -8.87 -5.08
N ALA A 18 6.40 -9.73 -5.05
CA ALA A 18 6.28 -11.13 -4.65
C ALA A 18 5.83 -11.25 -3.20
N GLN A 19 6.39 -10.44 -2.29
CA GLN A 19 5.97 -10.38 -0.89
C GLN A 19 4.47 -10.05 -0.78
N ARG A 20 4.01 -9.02 -1.49
CA ARG A 20 2.60 -8.63 -1.51
C ARG A 20 1.70 -9.75 -2.02
N ALA A 21 2.10 -10.43 -3.10
CA ALA A 21 1.33 -11.53 -3.68
C ALA A 21 1.25 -12.75 -2.75
N LEU A 22 2.34 -13.07 -2.05
CA LEU A 22 2.37 -14.16 -1.07
C LEU A 22 1.46 -13.85 0.13
N LEU A 23 1.46 -12.61 0.61
CA LEU A 23 0.52 -12.18 1.64
C LEU A 23 -0.94 -12.26 1.17
N ASP A 24 -1.22 -11.86 -0.08
CA ASP A 24 -2.56 -12.02 -0.67
C ASP A 24 -3.02 -13.49 -0.74
N ALA A 25 -2.07 -14.42 -0.84
CA ALA A 25 -2.33 -15.85 -0.82
C ALA A 25 -2.32 -16.46 0.61
N GLY A 26 -2.18 -15.65 1.66
CA GLY A 26 -2.10 -16.11 3.05
C GLY A 26 -0.78 -16.81 3.41
N GLN A 27 0.26 -16.68 2.58
CA GLN A 27 1.56 -17.34 2.77
C GLN A 27 2.54 -16.45 3.54
N ALA A 28 2.17 -16.06 4.76
CA ALA A 28 2.93 -15.10 5.57
C ALA A 28 4.40 -15.51 5.81
N GLU A 29 4.66 -16.79 6.11
CA GLU A 29 6.03 -17.28 6.35
C GLU A 29 6.92 -17.13 5.10
N ARG A 30 6.41 -17.50 3.92
CA ARG A 30 7.16 -17.32 2.66
C ARG A 30 7.32 -15.84 2.33
N ALA A 31 6.31 -15.03 2.59
CA ALA A 31 6.37 -13.59 2.37
C ALA A 31 7.50 -12.93 3.19
N ALA A 32 7.75 -13.40 4.42
CA ALA A 32 8.80 -12.87 5.28
C ALA A 32 10.20 -13.01 4.63
N THR A 33 10.50 -14.13 3.97
CA THR A 33 11.80 -14.37 3.30
C THR A 33 12.11 -13.36 2.19
N MET A 34 11.07 -12.75 1.60
CA MET A 34 11.25 -11.71 0.57
C MET A 34 11.80 -10.41 1.17
N ILE A 35 11.53 -10.13 2.45
CA ILE A 35 12.03 -8.94 3.15
C ILE A 35 13.55 -9.03 3.29
N ASP A 36 14.07 -10.19 3.70
CA ASP A 36 15.51 -10.40 3.86
C ASP A 36 16.24 -10.25 2.52
N THR A 37 15.65 -10.81 1.46
CA THR A 37 16.20 -10.74 0.12
C THR A 37 16.18 -9.32 -0.45
N TYR A 38 15.12 -8.57 -0.17
CA TYR A 38 14.98 -7.16 -0.53
C TYR A 38 15.99 -6.28 0.20
N LEU A 39 16.19 -6.50 1.51
CA LEU A 39 17.16 -5.75 2.33
C LEU A 39 18.59 -5.87 1.81
N LEU A 40 18.96 -7.04 1.28
CA LEU A 40 20.29 -7.26 0.71
C LEU A 40 20.50 -6.56 -0.64
N ARG A 41 19.43 -6.18 -1.34
CA ARG A 41 19.47 -5.71 -2.75
C ARG A 41 18.94 -4.29 -2.94
N SER A 42 18.33 -3.68 -1.94
CA SER A 42 17.69 -2.36 -2.02
C SER A 42 18.17 -1.42 -0.93
N VAL A 43 18.28 -0.14 -1.28
CA VAL A 43 18.47 0.96 -0.32
C VAL A 43 17.16 1.69 0.01
N ASP A 44 16.05 1.35 -0.66
CA ASP A 44 14.74 1.96 -0.45
C ASP A 44 14.14 1.58 0.92
N GLN A 45 14.32 2.47 1.87
CA GLN A 45 13.84 2.31 3.24
C GLN A 45 12.32 2.37 3.33
N GLN A 46 11.65 3.08 2.42
CA GLN A 46 10.20 3.24 2.43
C GLN A 46 9.52 1.97 1.91
N GLY A 47 10.05 1.40 0.84
CA GLY A 47 9.66 0.07 0.35
C GLY A 47 9.84 -0.99 1.44
N LEU A 48 11.00 -1.01 2.10
CA LEU A 48 11.28 -1.92 3.21
C LEU A 48 10.30 -1.73 4.38
N ALA A 49 10.02 -0.49 4.78
CA ALA A 49 9.08 -0.18 5.86
C ALA A 49 7.66 -0.69 5.52
N MET A 50 7.21 -0.49 4.28
CA MET A 50 5.91 -0.99 3.83
C MET A 50 5.86 -2.53 3.85
N MET A 51 6.89 -3.23 3.37
CA MET A 51 6.93 -4.70 3.43
C MET A 51 6.86 -5.20 4.88
N ARG A 52 7.64 -4.59 5.79
CA ARG A 52 7.64 -4.94 7.22
C ARG A 52 6.30 -4.66 7.88
N LEU A 53 5.64 -3.54 7.56
CA LEU A 53 4.33 -3.21 8.10
C LEU A 53 3.29 -4.24 7.68
N ARG A 54 3.24 -4.60 6.39
CA ARG A 54 2.33 -5.64 5.89
C ARG A 54 2.57 -6.98 6.56
N GLN A 55 3.84 -7.35 6.75
CA GLN A 55 4.20 -8.59 7.44
C GLN A 55 3.72 -8.59 8.89
N ALA A 56 3.94 -7.49 9.61
CA ALA A 56 3.47 -7.33 10.98
C ALA A 56 1.95 -7.45 11.07
N CYS A 57 1.20 -6.81 10.16
CA CYS A 57 -0.25 -6.96 10.09
C CYS A 57 -0.69 -8.40 9.79
N ALA A 58 -0.06 -9.08 8.84
CA ALA A 58 -0.38 -10.45 8.47
C ALA A 58 -0.12 -11.45 9.62
N GLU A 59 0.87 -11.18 10.48
CA GLU A 59 1.23 -11.99 11.65
C GLU A 59 0.49 -11.57 12.93
N GLY A 60 -0.39 -10.56 12.87
CA GLY A 60 -1.10 -10.04 14.04
C GLY A 60 -0.24 -9.23 15.01
N ARG A 61 0.96 -8.81 14.60
CA ARG A 61 1.88 -7.97 15.38
C ARG A 61 1.54 -6.48 15.22
N THR A 62 0.29 -6.12 15.52
CA THR A 62 -0.26 -4.78 15.29
C THR A 62 0.57 -3.65 15.94
N LYS A 63 1.09 -3.87 17.16
CA LYS A 63 1.96 -2.89 17.83
C LYS A 63 3.26 -2.59 17.07
N ASP A 64 3.82 -3.60 16.41
CA ASP A 64 5.03 -3.42 15.60
C ASP A 64 4.70 -2.66 14.32
N ALA A 65 3.53 -2.91 13.73
CA ALA A 65 3.02 -2.17 12.58
C ALA A 65 2.82 -0.68 12.92
N ASP A 66 2.25 -0.38 14.09
CA ASP A 66 2.08 0.99 14.58
C ASP A 66 3.43 1.71 14.76
N LYS A 67 4.42 1.05 15.37
CA LYS A 67 5.77 1.59 15.56
C LYS A 67 6.50 1.85 14.23
N ILE A 68 6.28 1.01 13.22
CA ILE A 68 6.82 1.27 11.87
C ILE A 68 6.20 2.54 11.31
N PHE A 69 4.88 2.73 11.48
CA PHE A 69 4.15 3.88 10.97
C PHE A 69 4.56 5.22 11.60
N GLU A 70 4.95 5.23 12.88
CA GLU A 70 5.45 6.43 13.58
C GLU A 70 6.63 7.09 12.87
N ASN A 71 7.43 6.32 12.13
CA ASN A 71 8.62 6.80 11.43
C ASN A 71 8.35 7.18 9.97
N ILE A 72 7.11 7.06 9.50
CA ILE A 72 6.74 7.43 8.14
C ILE A 72 6.55 8.95 8.08
N ASP A 73 7.22 9.56 7.11
CA ASP A 73 7.10 10.98 6.79
C ASP A 73 5.60 11.38 6.71
N PRO A 74 5.16 12.34 7.55
CA PRO A 74 3.77 12.80 7.55
C PRO A 74 3.34 13.42 6.21
N ASP A 75 4.28 13.95 5.42
CA ASP A 75 3.99 14.66 4.17
C ASP A 75 4.11 13.77 2.93
N SER A 76 4.60 12.53 3.09
CA SER A 76 4.71 11.58 1.98
C SER A 76 3.34 11.08 1.53
N THR A 77 3.00 11.20 0.25
CA THR A 77 1.75 10.66 -0.32
C THR A 77 1.60 9.14 -0.15
N SER A 78 2.72 8.42 0.03
CA SER A 78 2.70 6.99 0.36
C SER A 78 2.05 6.69 1.71
N ARG A 79 2.00 7.66 2.63
CA ARG A 79 1.42 7.54 3.99
C ARG A 79 0.00 7.01 3.95
N TRP A 80 -0.77 7.41 2.93
CA TRP A 80 -2.10 6.86 2.66
C TRP A 80 -2.09 5.32 2.61
N LEU A 81 -1.13 4.71 1.91
CA LEU A 81 -1.05 3.26 1.77
C LEU A 81 -0.71 2.58 3.09
N PHE A 82 0.12 3.21 3.93
CA PHE A 82 0.43 2.72 5.28
C PHE A 82 -0.83 2.73 6.14
N LEU A 83 -1.58 3.85 6.16
CA LEU A 83 -2.84 3.98 6.87
C LEU A 83 -3.87 2.93 6.44
N LYS A 84 -4.03 2.72 5.11
CA LYS A 84 -4.91 1.67 4.58
C LYS A 84 -4.47 0.26 5.00
N THR A 85 -3.17 0.02 5.14
CA THR A 85 -2.66 -1.29 5.58
C THR A 85 -2.92 -1.50 7.07
N LEU A 86 -2.86 -0.44 7.88
CA LEU A 86 -3.25 -0.43 9.29
C LEU A 86 -4.77 -0.47 9.52
N ALA A 87 -5.59 -0.55 8.47
CA ALA A 87 -7.05 -0.43 8.56
C ALA A 87 -7.54 0.90 9.18
N ARG A 88 -6.72 1.96 9.14
CA ARG A 88 -7.05 3.32 9.62
C ARG A 88 -7.71 4.12 8.50
N ASP A 89 -8.87 3.64 8.07
CA ASP A 89 -9.52 4.10 6.82
C ASP A 89 -9.97 5.56 6.86
N ASP A 90 -10.42 6.05 8.02
CA ASP A 90 -10.83 7.44 8.16
C ASP A 90 -9.65 8.40 8.15
N GLU A 91 -8.55 8.06 8.83
CA GLU A 91 -7.30 8.81 8.75
C GLU A 91 -6.75 8.83 7.30
N ALA A 92 -6.83 7.69 6.60
CA ALA A 92 -6.40 7.60 5.21
C ALA A 92 -7.23 8.52 4.30
N ARG A 93 -8.56 8.54 4.48
CA ARG A 93 -9.48 9.39 3.73
C ARG A 93 -9.19 10.87 3.97
N GLU A 94 -9.01 11.22 5.24
CA GLU A 94 -8.73 12.58 5.68
C GLU A 94 -7.41 13.10 5.10
N PHE A 95 -6.35 12.27 5.15
CA PHE A 95 -5.03 12.62 4.63
C PHE A 95 -5.04 13.07 3.16
N LEU A 96 -5.84 12.42 2.32
CA LEU A 96 -5.93 12.76 0.89
C LEU A 96 -6.96 13.84 0.57
N ARG A 97 -7.81 14.24 1.53
CA ARG A 97 -8.91 15.20 1.31
C ARG A 97 -8.43 16.54 0.75
N GLN A 98 -7.24 16.97 1.17
CA GLN A 98 -6.60 18.20 0.68
C GLN A 98 -6.32 18.22 -0.83
N TYR A 99 -6.27 17.05 -1.48
CA TYR A 99 -6.00 16.96 -2.92
C TYR A 99 -7.27 16.97 -3.79
N ASP A 100 -8.47 16.98 -3.19
CA ASP A 100 -9.74 17.07 -3.93
C ASP A 100 -10.06 18.53 -4.33
N THR A 101 -9.09 19.20 -4.92
CA THR A 101 -9.19 20.55 -5.47
C THR A 101 -8.80 20.53 -6.96
N PRO A 102 -9.23 21.53 -7.76
CA PRO A 102 -8.88 21.56 -9.19
C PRO A 102 -7.37 21.51 -9.46
N GLU A 103 -6.57 22.12 -8.59
CA GLU A 103 -5.12 22.25 -8.73
C GLU A 103 -4.38 20.92 -8.44
N TYR A 104 -4.90 20.12 -7.52
CA TYR A 104 -4.24 18.90 -7.04
C TYR A 104 -4.95 17.60 -7.45
N LEU A 105 -6.02 17.70 -8.24
CA LEU A 105 -6.81 16.54 -8.67
C LEU A 105 -5.97 15.47 -9.39
N PHE A 106 -4.92 15.89 -10.11
CA PHE A 106 -3.99 14.97 -10.76
C PHE A 106 -3.25 14.06 -9.77
N ILE A 107 -2.86 14.57 -8.60
CA ILE A 107 -2.23 13.78 -7.53
C ILE A 107 -3.21 12.70 -7.07
N LEU A 108 -4.44 13.11 -6.77
CA LEU A 108 -5.49 12.22 -6.29
C LEU A 108 -5.85 11.13 -7.33
N SER A 109 -5.82 11.47 -8.62
CA SER A 109 -6.05 10.52 -9.71
C SER A 109 -5.03 9.38 -9.76
N GLY A 110 -3.79 9.61 -9.29
CA GLY A 110 -2.76 8.58 -9.21
C GLY A 110 -3.15 7.41 -8.31
N PHE A 111 -4.02 7.66 -7.34
CA PHE A 111 -4.52 6.64 -6.41
C PHE A 111 -5.55 5.70 -7.03
N LEU A 112 -6.10 6.02 -8.21
CA LEU A 112 -7.03 5.14 -8.94
C LEU A 112 -6.38 3.82 -9.38
N SER A 113 -5.06 3.71 -9.35
CA SER A 113 -4.33 2.45 -9.56
C SER A 113 -4.50 1.47 -8.39
N TYR A 114 -4.84 1.95 -7.19
CA TYR A 114 -5.02 1.13 -6.01
C TYR A 114 -6.45 0.62 -5.89
N ARG A 115 -6.60 -0.70 -5.75
CA ARG A 115 -7.89 -1.36 -5.53
C ARG A 115 -8.60 -0.90 -4.24
N ALA A 116 -7.84 -0.47 -3.24
CA ALA A 116 -8.34 -0.03 -1.95
C ALA A 116 -8.76 1.45 -1.91
N PHE A 117 -8.51 2.21 -2.99
CA PHE A 117 -8.89 3.61 -3.09
C PHE A 117 -10.34 3.73 -3.59
N ASP A 118 -11.15 4.49 -2.85
CA ASP A 118 -12.52 4.79 -3.23
C ASP A 118 -12.64 6.24 -3.71
N PRO A 119 -12.84 6.50 -5.02
CA PRO A 119 -12.97 7.85 -5.51
C PRO A 119 -14.25 8.55 -5.04
N ARG A 120 -15.25 7.81 -4.53
CA ARG A 120 -16.52 8.38 -4.05
C ARG A 120 -16.36 9.22 -2.79
N ASP A 121 -15.26 9.05 -2.07
CA ASP A 121 -14.90 9.85 -0.90
C ASP A 121 -14.49 11.28 -1.25
N TYR A 122 -14.24 11.56 -2.53
CA TYR A 122 -13.66 12.82 -3.02
C TYR A 122 -14.61 13.42 -4.06
N PRO A 123 -15.51 14.35 -3.66
CA PRO A 123 -16.58 14.87 -4.51
C PRO A 123 -16.12 15.41 -5.88
N LEU A 124 -15.01 16.16 -5.93
CA LEU A 124 -14.54 16.74 -7.19
C LEU A 124 -13.99 15.67 -8.13
N LEU A 125 -13.19 14.74 -7.61
CA LEU A 125 -12.72 13.60 -8.39
C LEU A 125 -13.88 12.75 -8.88
N TRP A 126 -14.83 12.42 -8.00
CA TRP A 126 -15.97 11.59 -8.36
C TRP A 126 -16.80 12.21 -9.48
N LYS A 127 -17.13 13.50 -9.36
CA LYS A 127 -17.83 14.26 -10.40
C LYS A 127 -17.05 14.26 -11.72
N THR A 128 -15.73 14.42 -11.67
CA THR A 128 -14.86 14.42 -12.85
C THR A 128 -14.89 13.07 -13.57
N LEU A 129 -14.76 11.97 -12.82
CA LEU A 129 -14.83 10.62 -13.39
C LEU A 129 -16.19 10.34 -14.02
N GLN A 130 -17.28 10.75 -13.36
CA GLN A 130 -18.64 10.61 -13.90
C GLN A 130 -18.83 11.39 -15.20
N ALA A 131 -18.35 12.65 -15.25
CA ALA A 131 -18.44 13.48 -16.45
C ALA A 131 -17.65 12.89 -17.64
N GLN A 132 -16.57 12.16 -17.37
CA GLN A 132 -15.77 11.46 -18.38
C GLN A 132 -16.29 10.05 -18.71
N GLY A 133 -17.39 9.62 -18.10
CA GLY A 133 -17.94 8.27 -18.29
C GLY A 133 -17.07 7.15 -17.71
N ILE A 134 -16.11 7.47 -16.83
CA ILE A 134 -15.21 6.49 -16.23
C ILE A 134 -15.93 5.75 -15.11
N LYS A 135 -16.20 4.46 -15.35
CA LYS A 135 -16.80 3.57 -14.34
C LYS A 135 -15.72 3.02 -13.42
N ARG A 136 -15.99 3.01 -12.12
CA ARG A 136 -15.10 2.49 -11.09
C ARG A 136 -15.80 1.39 -10.29
N ALA A 137 -15.13 0.26 -10.12
CA ALA A 137 -15.57 -0.77 -9.21
C ALA A 137 -15.51 -0.25 -7.76
N SER A 138 -16.29 -0.86 -6.87
CA SER A 138 -16.19 -0.55 -5.44
C SER A 138 -14.80 -0.91 -4.91
N ALA A 139 -14.28 -0.07 -4.01
CA ALA A 139 -13.02 -0.32 -3.35
C ALA A 139 -13.06 -1.67 -2.60
N ARG A 140 -11.94 -2.39 -2.62
CA ARG A 140 -11.77 -3.64 -1.87
C ARG A 140 -10.53 -3.53 -0.98
N PRO A 141 -10.64 -3.84 0.32
CA PRO A 141 -9.51 -3.78 1.24
C PRO A 141 -8.40 -4.74 0.81
N GLN A 142 -7.20 -4.51 1.32
CA GLN A 142 -6.10 -5.46 1.18
C GLN A 142 -6.35 -6.65 2.12
N THR A 143 -5.95 -7.85 1.71
CA THR A 143 -6.23 -9.09 2.45
C THR A 143 -5.37 -9.22 3.72
N PHE A 144 -4.24 -8.51 3.76
CA PHE A 144 -3.25 -8.50 4.83
C PHE A 144 -3.28 -7.20 5.66
N THR A 145 -4.45 -6.57 5.76
CA THR A 145 -4.64 -5.42 6.66
C THR A 145 -4.55 -5.86 8.12
N CYS A 146 -4.09 -4.95 8.98
CA CYS A 146 -4.11 -5.18 10.43
C CYS A 146 -5.55 -5.39 10.91
N LYS A 147 -5.70 -6.26 11.92
CA LYS A 147 -6.97 -6.48 12.62
C LYS A 147 -6.84 -5.81 14.00
N HIS A 148 -7.70 -4.82 14.24
CA HIS A 148 -7.82 -4.09 15.51
C HIS A 148 -9.10 -4.51 16.23
#